data_AF-A0A7J2IR49-F1
#
_entry.id   AF-A0A7J2IR49-F1
#
_cell.length_a   1.000
_cell.length_b   1.000
_cell.length_c   1.000
_cell.angle_alpha   90.00
_cell.angle_beta   90.00
_cell.angle_gamma   90.00
#
_symmetry.space_group_name_H-M   'P 1'
#
loop_
_entity.id
_entity.type
_entity.pdbx_description
1 polymer ?
#
loop_
_entity_poly.entity_id
_entity_poly.type
_entity_poly.pdbx_seq_one_letter_code
_entity_poly.pdbx_strand_id
1 'polypeptide(L)'
;MTYLTADTPYPDLSSKAILSDDLWLIHELIEINELKKMGIAITGKDLIMKNLEKVYEAHLKALKLELLIAQKLGRLDHIERSFKNLKNIVHNDPLVPSYLRSAFKDMLEKYRSALEGAKK
;
A
#
# COMPACT_ATOMS: atom_id res chain seq x y z
N MET A 1 18.47 -0.60 -17.51
CA MET A 1 17.36 0.33 -17.24
C MET A 1 16.58 -0.24 -16.06
N THR A 2 16.51 0.49 -14.95
CA THR A 2 15.79 0.04 -13.75
C THR A 2 14.38 0.62 -13.81
N TYR A 3 13.37 -0.24 -13.78
CA TYR A 3 11.95 0.12 -13.80
C TYR A 3 11.37 0.05 -12.38
N LEU A 4 10.24 0.73 -12.12
CA LEU A 4 9.61 0.79 -10.79
C LEU A 4 10.55 1.33 -9.70
N THR A 5 11.14 2.49 -9.95
CA THR A 5 11.97 3.21 -8.96
C THR A 5 11.52 4.65 -8.87
N ALA A 6 11.49 5.21 -7.66
CA ALA A 6 11.23 6.61 -7.39
C ALA A 6 12.01 7.03 -6.15
N ASP A 7 12.29 8.32 -6.02
CA ASP A 7 12.85 8.87 -4.79
C ASP A 7 11.75 8.82 -3.73
N THR A 8 12.01 8.13 -2.62
CA THR A 8 11.04 7.88 -1.56
C THR A 8 11.75 7.93 -0.20
N PRO A 9 11.07 8.32 0.90
CA PRO A 9 11.67 8.25 2.23
C PRO A 9 11.74 6.81 2.78
N TYR A 10 11.19 5.83 2.06
CA TYR A 10 11.14 4.42 2.45
C TYR A 10 12.20 3.59 1.73
N PRO A 11 12.57 2.41 2.26
CA PRO A 11 13.44 1.48 1.55
C PRO A 11 12.85 1.08 0.19
N ASP A 12 13.67 1.11 -0.85
CA ASP A 12 13.27 0.67 -2.18
C ASP A 12 12.96 -0.83 -2.21
N LEU A 13 11.82 -1.18 -2.82
CA LEU A 13 11.52 -2.55 -3.23
C LEU A 13 12.09 -2.80 -4.63
N SER A 14 12.81 -3.91 -4.80
CA SER A 14 13.30 -4.27 -6.13
C SER A 14 12.14 -4.61 -7.07
N SER A 15 12.25 -4.24 -8.36
CA SER A 15 11.25 -4.60 -9.37
C SER A 15 11.01 -6.12 -9.45
N LYS A 16 12.05 -6.93 -9.20
CA LYS A 16 11.92 -8.39 -9.13
C LYS A 16 10.97 -8.83 -8.03
N ALA A 17 11.03 -8.19 -6.85
CA ALA A 17 10.16 -8.53 -5.73
C ALA A 17 8.69 -8.19 -6.06
N ILE A 18 8.44 -7.01 -6.63
CA ILE A 18 7.10 -6.60 -7.08
C ILE A 18 6.56 -7.55 -8.15
N LEU A 19 7.35 -7.85 -9.18
CA LEU A 19 6.91 -8.70 -10.29
C LEU A 19 6.73 -10.18 -9.92
N SER A 20 7.29 -10.62 -8.79
CA SER A 20 7.17 -12.00 -8.30
C SER A 20 5.94 -12.25 -7.42
N ASP A 21 5.24 -11.21 -6.98
CA ASP A 21 4.04 -11.30 -6.15
C ASP A 21 2.87 -10.60 -6.85
N ASP A 22 1.88 -11.38 -7.26
CA ASP A 22 0.74 -10.92 -8.05
C ASP A 22 -0.06 -9.81 -7.34
N LEU A 23 -0.17 -9.89 -6.02
CA LEU A 23 -0.88 -8.92 -5.22
C LEU A 23 -0.08 -7.61 -5.08
N TRP A 24 1.25 -7.66 -4.97
CA TRP A 24 2.08 -6.45 -5.01
C TRP A 24 2.06 -5.79 -6.39
N LEU A 25 2.08 -6.57 -7.48
CA LEU A 25 1.90 -6.01 -8.81
C LEU A 25 0.55 -5.30 -8.95
N ILE A 26 -0.53 -5.90 -8.43
CA ILE A 26 -1.87 -5.30 -8.43
C ILE A 26 -1.88 -4.02 -7.59
N HIS A 27 -1.23 -4.01 -6.42
CA HIS A 27 -1.11 -2.85 -5.55
C HIS A 27 -0.48 -1.65 -6.29
N GLU A 28 0.69 -1.85 -6.89
CA GLU A 28 1.38 -0.81 -7.66
C GLU A 28 0.54 -0.29 -8.84
N LEU A 29 -0.16 -1.20 -9.55
CA LEU A 29 -1.04 -0.83 -10.65
C LEU A 29 -2.22 0.04 -10.18
N ILE A 30 -2.80 -0.26 -9.01
CA ILE A 30 -3.87 0.54 -8.43
C ILE A 30 -3.34 1.91 -8.03
N GLU A 31 -2.18 2.00 -7.37
CA GLU A 31 -1.60 3.29 -6.98
C GLU A 31 -1.35 4.18 -8.20
N ILE A 32 -0.70 3.64 -9.24
CA ILE A 32 -0.45 4.35 -10.50
C ILE A 32 -1.76 4.85 -11.12
N ASN A 33 -2.80 4.02 -11.11
CA ASN A 33 -4.10 4.38 -11.66
C ASN A 33 -4.77 5.51 -10.85
N GLU A 34 -4.72 5.44 -9.51
CA GLU A 34 -5.31 6.46 -8.64
C GLU A 34 -4.56 7.79 -8.74
N LEU A 35 -3.23 7.77 -8.81
CA LEU A 35 -2.42 8.97 -9.05
C LEU A 35 -2.79 9.63 -10.39
N LYS A 36 -2.94 8.84 -11.46
CA LYS A 36 -3.40 9.36 -12.76
C LYS A 36 -4.80 9.96 -12.70
N LYS A 37 -5.75 9.35 -11.97
CA LYS A 37 -7.10 9.92 -11.76
C LYS A 37 -7.06 11.24 -10.99
N MET A 38 -6.06 11.44 -10.13
CA MET A 38 -5.81 12.70 -9.42
C MET A 38 -5.12 13.76 -10.30
N GLY A 39 -4.87 13.47 -11.58
CA GLY A 39 -4.18 14.38 -12.50
C GLY A 39 -2.65 14.39 -12.34
N ILE A 40 -2.08 13.42 -11.62
CA ILE A 40 -0.64 13.32 -11.41
C ILE A 40 -0.03 12.50 -12.55
N ALA A 41 0.82 13.15 -13.34
CA ALA A 41 1.59 12.47 -14.38
C ALA A 41 2.68 11.59 -13.76
N ILE A 42 2.81 10.34 -14.21
CA ILE A 42 3.82 9.40 -13.72
C ILE A 42 5.15 9.66 -14.42
N THR A 43 5.84 10.71 -13.98
CA THR A 43 7.08 11.21 -14.60
C THR A 43 8.11 11.56 -13.54
N GLY A 44 9.38 11.26 -13.83
CA GLY A 44 10.49 11.60 -12.92
C GLY A 44 10.59 10.68 -11.71
N LYS A 45 11.76 10.69 -11.06
CA LYS A 45 11.96 9.91 -9.83
C LYS A 45 11.38 10.62 -8.60
N ASP A 46 11.33 11.94 -8.61
CA ASP A 46 10.89 12.78 -7.50
C ASP A 46 9.36 12.88 -7.34
N LEU A 47 8.59 12.13 -8.14
CA LEU A 47 7.13 12.13 -8.11
C LEU A 47 6.56 11.89 -6.72
N ILE A 48 7.09 10.89 -6.01
CA ILE A 48 6.61 10.54 -4.67
C ILE A 48 6.88 11.69 -3.71
N MET A 49 8.11 12.19 -3.67
CA MET A 49 8.51 13.31 -2.81
C MET A 49 7.66 14.57 -3.05
N LYS A 50 7.32 14.86 -4.31
CA LYS A 50 6.48 16.02 -4.69
C LYS A 50 5.01 15.87 -4.35
N ASN A 51 4.52 14.64 -4.19
CA ASN A 51 3.09 14.34 -4.08
C ASN A 51 2.78 13.43 -2.88
N LEU A 52 3.57 13.48 -1.80
CA LEU A 52 3.48 12.53 -0.67
C LEU A 52 2.05 12.30 -0.17
N GLU A 53 1.28 13.37 0.06
CA GLU A 53 -0.10 13.22 0.52
C GLU A 53 -0.98 12.43 -0.46
N LYS A 54 -0.84 12.72 -1.76
CA LYS A 54 -1.59 12.04 -2.82
C LYS A 54 -1.13 10.60 -3.02
N VAL A 55 0.15 10.33 -2.82
CA VAL A 55 0.68 8.96 -2.78
C VAL A 55 0.06 8.19 -1.62
N TYR A 56 -0.07 8.77 -0.43
CA TYR A 56 -0.79 8.11 0.67
C TYR A 56 -2.28 7.88 0.40
N GLU A 57 -2.97 8.85 -0.24
CA GLU A 57 -4.36 8.66 -0.66
C GLU A 57 -4.48 7.47 -1.64
N ALA A 58 -3.56 7.36 -2.59
CA ALA A 58 -3.48 6.25 -3.53
C ALA A 58 -3.13 4.92 -2.84
N HIS A 59 -2.14 4.92 -1.94
CA HIS A 59 -1.70 3.78 -1.15
C HIS A 59 -2.83 3.18 -0.31
N LEU A 60 -3.62 4.04 0.35
CA LEU A 60 -4.78 3.61 1.11
C LEU A 60 -5.80 2.88 0.23
N LYS A 61 -6.04 3.35 -0.99
CA LYS A 61 -6.98 2.71 -1.93
C LYS A 61 -6.41 1.38 -2.46
N ALA A 62 -5.12 1.36 -2.77
CA ALA A 62 -4.42 0.15 -3.21
C ALA A 62 -4.48 -0.94 -2.14
N LEU A 63 -4.09 -0.65 -0.90
CA LEU A 63 -4.18 -1.59 0.22
C LEU A 63 -5.61 -2.12 0.45
N LYS A 64 -6.64 -1.26 0.33
CA LYS A 64 -8.04 -1.70 0.51
C LYS A 64 -8.43 -2.77 -0.51
N LEU A 65 -8.07 -2.57 -1.77
CA LEU A 65 -8.40 -3.47 -2.86
C LEU A 65 -7.49 -4.72 -2.86
N GLU A 66 -6.19 -4.55 -2.67
CA GLU A 66 -5.21 -5.63 -2.52
C GLU A 66 -5.67 -6.62 -1.44
N LEU A 67 -5.95 -6.13 -0.23
CA LEU A 67 -6.36 -6.99 0.88
C LEU A 67 -7.74 -7.64 0.66
N LEU A 68 -8.65 -6.97 -0.05
CA LEU A 68 -9.94 -7.57 -0.42
C LEU A 68 -9.74 -8.74 -1.40
N ILE A 69 -8.84 -8.59 -2.37
CA ILE A 69 -8.49 -9.65 -3.31
C ILE A 69 -7.78 -10.79 -2.57
N ALA A 70 -6.80 -10.46 -1.72
CA ALA A 70 -6.08 -11.43 -0.90
C ALA A 70 -7.04 -12.28 -0.05
N GLN A 71 -8.05 -11.64 0.56
CA GLN A 71 -9.08 -12.33 1.34
C GLN A 71 -9.92 -13.29 0.48
N LYS A 72 -10.35 -12.85 -0.71
CA LYS A 72 -11.13 -13.70 -1.64
C LYS A 72 -10.33 -14.89 -2.16
N LEU A 73 -9.01 -14.75 -2.29
CA LEU A 73 -8.11 -15.81 -2.73
C LEU A 73 -7.57 -16.68 -1.58
N GLY A 74 -7.94 -16.39 -0.32
CA GLY A 74 -7.43 -17.12 0.85
C GLY A 74 -5.93 -16.92 1.11
N ARG A 75 -5.33 -15.83 0.63
CA ARG A 75 -3.90 -15.51 0.76
C ARG A 75 -3.56 -14.93 2.13
N LEU A 76 -3.66 -15.77 3.16
CA LEU A 76 -3.43 -15.38 4.56
C LEU A 76 -1.99 -14.86 4.79
N ASP A 77 -1.01 -15.43 4.10
CA ASP A 77 0.39 -15.01 4.10
C ASP A 77 0.54 -13.52 3.74
N HIS A 78 -0.17 -13.11 2.70
CA HIS A 78 -0.15 -11.74 2.22
C HIS A 78 -0.87 -10.80 3.19
N ILE A 79 -2.03 -11.21 3.72
CA ILE A 79 -2.79 -10.43 4.72
C ILE A 79 -1.96 -10.20 5.98
N GLU A 80 -1.25 -11.21 6.49
CA GLU A 80 -0.40 -11.07 7.67
C GLU A 80 0.77 -10.09 7.44
N ARG A 81 1.38 -10.15 6.26
CA ARG A 81 2.45 -9.21 5.87
C ARG A 81 1.94 -7.78 5.75
N SER A 82 0.83 -7.57 5.04
CA SER A 82 0.21 -6.25 4.88
C SER A 82 -0.33 -5.72 6.21
N PHE A 83 -0.77 -6.59 7.14
CA PHE A 83 -1.14 -6.20 8.50
C PHE A 83 0.05 -5.68 9.32
N LYS A 84 1.24 -6.29 9.20
CA LYS A 84 2.47 -5.77 9.83
C LYS A 84 2.83 -4.38 9.25
N ASN A 85 2.70 -4.21 7.94
CA ASN A 85 2.93 -2.92 7.30
C ASN A 85 1.93 -1.85 7.80
N LEU A 86 0.64 -2.19 7.84
CA LEU A 86 -0.42 -1.32 8.39
C LEU A 86 -0.13 -0.88 9.83
N LYS A 87 0.34 -1.79 10.69
CA LYS A 87 0.77 -1.43 12.06
C LYS A 87 1.88 -0.38 12.05
N ASN A 88 2.89 -0.57 11.19
CA ASN A 88 3.99 0.38 11.07
C ASN A 88 3.50 1.76 10.59
N ILE A 89 2.65 1.79 9.57
CA ILE A 89 2.04 3.03 9.05
C ILE A 89 1.25 3.76 10.15
N VAL A 90 0.40 3.04 10.89
CA VAL A 90 -0.46 3.65 11.91
C VAL A 90 0.33 4.20 13.09
N HIS A 91 1.34 3.47 13.56
CA HIS A 91 2.00 3.75 14.83
C HIS A 91 3.34 4.47 14.70
N ASN A 92 4.09 4.23 13.62
CA ASN A 92 5.49 4.65 13.52
C ASN A 92 5.76 5.62 12.37
N ASP A 93 4.89 5.70 11.37
CA ASP A 93 5.13 6.57 10.22
C ASP A 93 4.66 8.01 10.48
N PRO A 94 5.58 8.98 10.61
CA PRO A 94 5.22 10.37 10.89
C PRO A 94 4.70 11.10 9.65
N LEU A 95 4.99 10.61 8.44
CA LEU A 95 4.66 11.28 7.19
C LEU A 95 3.21 11.08 6.75
N VAL A 96 2.50 10.12 7.38
CA VAL A 96 1.08 9.87 7.10
C VAL A 96 0.25 11.12 7.41
N PRO A 97 -0.49 11.66 6.43
CA PRO A 97 -1.37 12.80 6.63
C PRO A 97 -2.39 12.52 7.74
N SER A 98 -2.59 13.50 8.63
CA SER A 98 -3.43 13.34 9.82
C SER A 98 -4.85 12.89 9.48
N TYR A 99 -5.41 13.40 8.37
CA TYR A 99 -6.75 13.05 7.89
C TYR A 99 -6.87 11.62 7.34
N LEU A 100 -5.76 10.95 7.00
CA LEU A 100 -5.75 9.55 6.56
C LEU A 100 -5.52 8.56 7.72
N ARG A 101 -5.00 9.02 8.87
CA ARG A 101 -4.65 8.13 9.99
C ARG A 101 -5.83 7.32 10.50
N SER A 102 -7.03 7.92 10.58
CA SER A 102 -8.24 7.19 10.98
C SER A 102 -8.55 6.06 10.00
N ALA A 103 -8.48 6.33 8.68
CA ALA A 103 -8.76 5.32 7.67
C ALA A 103 -7.77 4.14 7.69
N PHE A 104 -6.49 4.39 7.94
CA PHE A 104 -5.50 3.32 8.15
C PHE A 104 -5.77 2.52 9.43
N LYS A 105 -6.18 3.19 10.52
CA LYS A 105 -6.59 2.52 11.77
C LYS A 105 -7.80 1.62 11.57
N ASP A 106 -8.82 2.10 10.87
CA ASP A 106 -10.04 1.32 10.58
C ASP A 106 -9.71 0.04 9.80
N MET A 107 -8.79 0.14 8.83
CA MET A 107 -8.29 -1.01 8.11
C MET A 107 -7.54 -1.99 9.01
N LEU A 108 -6.64 -1.46 9.86
CA LEU A 108 -5.87 -2.29 10.78
C LEU A 108 -6.80 -3.11 11.69
N GLU A 109 -7.82 -2.48 12.29
CA GLU A 109 -8.77 -3.19 13.15
C GLU A 109 -9.61 -4.20 12.37
N LYS A 110 -10.09 -3.86 11.16
CA LYS A 110 -10.82 -4.79 10.29
C LYS A 110 -10.05 -6.10 10.05
N TYR A 111 -8.77 -5.99 9.70
CA TYR A 111 -7.95 -7.18 9.38
C TYR A 111 -7.39 -7.87 10.63
N ARG A 112 -7.31 -7.20 11.79
CA ARG A 112 -7.09 -7.87 13.07
C ARG A 112 -8.19 -8.89 13.35
N SER A 113 -9.45 -8.47 13.28
CA SER A 113 -10.60 -9.35 13.53
C SER A 113 -10.67 -10.51 12.52
N ALA A 114 -10.33 -10.25 11.25
CA ALA A 114 -10.29 -11.29 10.22
C ALA A 114 -9.20 -12.35 10.50
N LEU A 115 -8.01 -11.93 10.91
CA LEU A 115 -6.90 -12.84 11.25
C LEU A 115 -7.16 -13.63 12.55
N GLU A 116 -7.83 -13.03 13.54
CA GLU A 116 -8.23 -13.73 14.77
C GLU A 116 -9.35 -14.75 14.52
N GLY A 117 -10.30 -14.41 13.65
CA GLY A 117 -11.38 -15.32 13.24
C GLY A 117 -10.88 -16.53 12.44
N ALA A 118 -9.85 -16.37 11.63
CA ALA A 118 -9.26 -17.45 10.83
C ALA A 118 -8.41 -18.46 11.65
N LYS A 119 -8.09 -18.13 12.92
CA LYS A 119 -7.32 -18.99 13.83
C LYS A 119 -8.19 -19.88 14.73
N LYS A 120 -9.51 -19.76 14.64
CA LYS A 120 -10.48 -20.61 15.34
C LYS A 120 -10.98 -21.71 14.42
#